data_AF-A0A2E9RQG8-F1
#
_entry.id   AF-A0A2E9RQG8-F1
#
_cell.length_a   1.000
_cell.length_b   1.000
_cell.length_c   1.000
_cell.angle_alpha   90.00
_cell.angle_beta   90.00
_cell.angle_gamma   90.00
#
_symmetry.space_group_name_H-M   'P 1'
#
loop_
_entity.id
_entity.type
_entity.pdbx_description
1 polymer ?
#
loop_
_entity_poly.entity_id
_entity_poly.type
_entity_poly.pdbx_seq_one_letter_code
_entity_poly.pdbx_strand_id
1 'polypeptide(L)'
;MSIPKVRFPIFLLGLFCLQNAHSQPHPYNQLGRAVFESFRDRDLSKFVENSVFALEEDEFRNLLSAIKNDALIAQLREGSQEDWSIVFAKNWRKHWRHIAKHLKSQIGAKAFAPILTAAKADGIQWQTTELTAIEVLLPVKLEQGHFEVKRDTFTPKVTSIDTNDTSKTEWDSGTLYFDRGLAYRLRMDKSTHGFGFMIGKKPEDSENRFDSGIQRNGAGVGDILVEFEKRRWPSDTLSGSSLNKVNATKIHEELTGKKPSSETLKKLADSSHTVNEFVSEIHEKHFPSHLYYFCPDRKGVGGTICVKDSNDLDKPNQRIDLLLTFDFGQPKRSYQILVREILSTPRGPLFFEKPKWLGVVGSQVGTN
;
A
#
# COMPACT_ATOMS: atom_id res chain seq x y z
N MET A 1 48.69 45.35 -18.92
CA MET A 1 48.27 44.03 -19.44
C MET A 1 48.25 43.06 -18.27
N SER A 2 47.30 42.17 -18.02
CA SER A 2 45.89 42.02 -18.39
C SER A 2 45.39 40.85 -17.53
N ILE A 3 44.24 41.01 -16.87
CA ILE A 3 43.24 39.99 -16.49
C ILE A 3 43.70 38.78 -15.60
N PRO A 4 43.03 38.55 -14.45
CA PRO A 4 43.26 37.38 -13.60
C PRO A 4 42.54 36.13 -14.15
N LYS A 5 43.07 34.93 -13.90
CA LYS A 5 42.29 33.68 -14.06
C LYS A 5 41.94 33.10 -12.69
N VAL A 6 40.63 32.93 -12.54
CA VAL A 6 39.85 32.53 -11.38
C VAL A 6 39.63 31.00 -11.41
N ARG A 7 39.83 30.37 -10.24
CA ARG A 7 39.18 29.18 -9.62
C ARG A 7 38.97 27.89 -10.44
N PHE A 8 39.28 26.75 -9.82
CA PHE A 8 38.26 25.86 -9.22
C PHE A 8 38.94 24.75 -8.39
N PRO A 9 38.74 24.67 -7.06
CA PRO A 9 39.00 23.44 -6.33
C PRO A 9 37.87 22.44 -6.60
N ILE A 10 38.24 21.23 -7.01
CA ILE A 10 37.36 20.07 -7.15
C ILE A 10 36.83 19.75 -5.74
N PHE A 11 35.60 20.17 -5.45
CA PHE A 11 34.84 19.65 -4.32
C PHE A 11 34.35 18.25 -4.68
N LEU A 12 35.17 17.25 -4.40
CA LEU A 12 34.74 15.86 -4.30
C LEU A 12 33.96 15.72 -2.98
N LEU A 13 32.70 16.16 -3.01
CA LEU A 13 31.74 15.89 -1.94
C LEU A 13 31.29 14.42 -2.07
N GLY A 14 32.21 13.50 -1.79
CA GLY A 14 31.89 12.12 -1.51
C GLY A 14 31.25 12.06 -0.13
N LEU A 15 29.97 12.43 -0.05
CA LEU A 15 29.19 12.17 1.16
C LEU A 15 29.02 10.66 1.26
N PHE A 16 29.75 10.10 2.22
CA PHE A 16 29.46 8.83 2.87
C PHE A 16 27.97 8.80 3.26
N CYS A 17 27.14 8.19 2.42
CA CYS A 17 25.92 7.55 2.91
C CYS A 17 26.34 6.19 3.50
N LEU A 18 26.89 6.23 4.72
CA LEU A 18 26.77 5.10 5.63
C LEU A 18 25.27 4.91 5.89
N GLN A 19 24.62 4.16 5.01
CA GLN A 19 23.27 3.68 5.23
C GLN A 19 23.34 2.67 6.37
N ASN A 20 23.14 3.13 7.59
CA ASN A 20 22.61 2.25 8.63
C ASN A 20 21.38 1.59 8.03
N ALA A 21 21.39 0.26 7.90
CA ALA A 21 20.29 -0.57 7.39
C ALA A 21 19.10 -0.59 8.37
N HIS A 22 18.65 0.59 8.81
CA HIS A 22 17.30 0.77 9.31
C HIS A 22 16.39 0.72 8.09
N SER A 23 15.61 -0.36 7.98
CA SER A 23 14.61 -0.53 6.93
C SER A 23 13.80 0.76 6.80
N GLN A 24 13.93 1.47 5.67
CA GLN A 24 13.21 2.73 5.48
C GLN A 24 11.71 2.48 5.62
N PRO A 25 10.96 3.33 6.34
CA PRO A 25 9.53 3.12 6.53
C PRO A 25 8.78 3.16 5.19
N HIS A 26 7.67 2.41 5.08
CA HIS A 26 6.87 2.38 3.85
C HIS A 26 6.45 3.80 3.43
N PRO A 27 6.54 4.20 2.15
CA PRO A 27 6.19 5.56 1.71
C PRO A 27 4.79 6.02 2.16
N TYR A 28 3.79 5.15 2.08
CA TYR A 28 2.44 5.45 2.58
C TYR A 28 2.37 5.65 4.11
N ASN A 29 3.20 4.94 4.90
CA ASN A 29 3.28 5.17 6.35
C ASN A 29 3.93 6.53 6.65
N GLN A 30 4.95 6.92 5.87
CA GLN A 30 5.54 8.25 5.98
C GLN A 30 4.52 9.34 5.66
N LEU A 31 3.75 9.18 4.57
CA LEU A 31 2.67 10.08 4.20
C LEU A 31 1.62 10.20 5.31
N GLY A 32 1.11 9.07 5.81
CA GLY A 32 0.09 9.07 6.86
C GLY A 32 0.55 9.78 8.14
N ARG A 33 1.83 9.57 8.52
CA ARG A 33 2.45 10.28 9.65
C ARG A 33 2.56 11.78 9.39
N ALA A 34 3.03 12.19 8.20
CA ALA A 34 3.13 13.60 7.84
C ALA A 34 1.76 14.30 7.87
N VAL A 35 0.72 13.64 7.36
CA VAL A 35 -0.67 14.16 7.41
C VAL A 35 -1.15 14.32 8.85
N PHE A 36 -0.91 13.31 9.70
CA PHE A 36 -1.26 13.41 11.13
C PHE A 36 -0.52 14.54 11.84
N GLU A 37 0.79 14.66 11.62
CA GLU A 37 1.62 15.74 12.18
C GLU A 37 1.14 17.13 11.75
N SER A 38 0.67 17.30 10.52
CA SER A 38 0.04 18.55 10.09
C SER A 38 -1.11 18.96 11.01
N PHE A 39 -2.03 18.03 11.33
CA PHE A 39 -3.13 18.30 12.27
C PHE A 39 -2.61 18.64 13.68
N ARG A 40 -1.60 17.90 14.14
CA ARG A 40 -1.01 18.09 15.45
C ARG A 40 -0.35 19.43 15.64
N ASP A 41 0.49 19.79 14.68
CA ASP A 41 1.35 20.97 14.76
C ASP A 41 0.63 22.22 14.24
N ARG A 42 -0.59 22.05 13.70
CA ARG A 42 -1.37 23.09 13.00
C ARG A 42 -0.62 23.72 11.83
N ASP A 43 0.28 22.95 11.23
CA ASP A 43 1.06 23.34 10.06
C ASP A 43 0.51 22.66 8.79
N LEU A 44 -0.09 23.47 7.94
CA LEU A 44 -0.69 23.04 6.68
C LEU A 44 0.34 22.75 5.58
N SER A 45 1.59 23.16 5.76
CA SER A 45 2.61 23.11 4.70
C SER A 45 2.86 21.67 4.26
N LYS A 46 3.12 20.75 5.21
CA LYS A 46 3.32 19.32 4.92
C LYS A 46 2.11 18.68 4.24
N PHE A 47 0.89 19.02 4.65
CA PHE A 47 -0.33 18.54 4.00
C PHE A 47 -0.41 19.01 2.54
N VAL A 48 -0.20 20.32 2.31
CA VAL A 48 -0.23 20.91 0.98
C VAL A 48 0.81 20.26 0.06
N GLU A 49 2.04 20.09 0.54
CA GLU A 49 3.14 19.48 -0.23
C GLU A 49 2.84 18.06 -0.72
N ASN A 50 2.04 17.29 0.02
CA ASN A 50 1.68 15.91 -0.33
C ASN A 50 0.33 15.78 -1.05
N SER A 51 -0.21 16.89 -1.54
CA SER A 51 -1.48 16.91 -2.26
C SER A 51 -1.30 17.10 -3.77
N VAL A 52 -2.17 16.49 -4.58
CA VAL A 52 -2.13 16.64 -6.05
C VAL A 52 -2.16 18.10 -6.53
N PHE A 53 -2.79 19.00 -5.76
CA PHE A 53 -2.90 20.42 -6.11
C PHE A 53 -1.62 21.23 -5.91
N ALA A 54 -0.58 20.65 -5.29
CA ALA A 54 0.72 21.30 -5.15
C ALA A 54 1.69 20.96 -6.30
N LEU A 55 1.31 20.06 -7.20
CA LEU A 55 2.10 19.75 -8.39
C LEU A 55 2.06 20.90 -9.38
N GLU A 56 3.19 21.25 -9.99
CA GLU A 56 3.22 22.16 -11.13
C GLU A 56 2.69 21.48 -12.41
N GLU A 57 2.37 22.26 -13.44
CA GLU A 57 1.74 21.74 -14.67
C GLU A 57 2.56 20.61 -15.33
N ASP A 58 3.88 20.77 -15.43
CA ASP A 58 4.76 19.77 -16.04
C ASP A 58 4.87 18.50 -15.19
N GLU A 59 4.94 18.66 -13.87
CA GLU A 59 5.01 17.54 -12.93
C GLU A 59 3.72 16.72 -12.96
N PHE A 60 2.60 17.43 -13.01
CA PHE A 60 1.29 16.81 -13.11
C PHE A 60 1.08 16.10 -14.47
N ARG A 61 1.56 16.69 -15.58
CA ARG A 61 1.56 16.02 -16.90
C ARG A 61 2.39 14.75 -16.89
N ASN A 62 3.59 14.80 -16.31
CA ASN A 62 4.46 13.63 -16.17
C ASN A 62 3.81 12.54 -15.32
N LEU A 63 3.19 12.92 -14.19
CA LEU A 63 2.42 12.00 -13.35
C LEU A 63 1.37 11.26 -14.17
N LEU A 64 0.50 11.98 -14.88
CA LEU A 64 -0.55 11.34 -15.68
C LEU A 64 -0.01 10.46 -16.81
N SER A 65 1.11 10.82 -17.44
CA SER A 65 1.76 9.97 -18.45
C SER A 65 2.32 8.67 -17.87
N ALA A 66 2.66 8.68 -16.58
CA ALA A 66 3.17 7.51 -15.86
C ALA A 66 2.05 6.63 -15.27
N ILE A 67 0.80 7.12 -15.19
CA ILE A 67 -0.35 6.31 -14.81
C ILE A 67 -0.73 5.43 -16.00
N LYS A 68 -0.54 4.10 -15.85
CA LYS A 68 -0.94 3.10 -16.85
C LYS A 68 -2.46 3.05 -17.02
N ASN A 69 -3.08 4.02 -17.70
CA ASN A 69 -4.52 4.07 -17.95
C ASN A 69 -4.89 3.50 -19.31
N ASP A 70 -4.69 2.18 -19.45
CA ASP A 70 -4.86 1.47 -20.71
C ASP A 70 -6.29 1.54 -21.25
N ALA A 71 -7.32 1.66 -20.39
CA ALA A 71 -8.72 1.82 -20.83
C ALA A 71 -9.00 3.20 -21.44
N LEU A 72 -8.48 4.27 -20.84
CA LEU A 72 -8.60 5.64 -21.35
C LEU A 72 -7.67 5.85 -22.56
N ILE A 73 -6.50 5.20 -22.56
CA ILE A 73 -5.61 5.10 -23.73
C ILE A 73 -6.29 4.31 -24.85
N ALA A 74 -6.99 3.20 -24.57
CA ALA A 74 -7.67 2.38 -25.57
C ALA A 74 -8.87 3.09 -26.20
N GLN A 75 -9.67 3.84 -25.42
CA GLN A 75 -10.69 4.75 -25.96
C GLN A 75 -10.11 5.84 -26.88
N LEU A 76 -8.82 6.13 -26.74
CA LEU A 76 -8.09 7.12 -27.53
C LEU A 76 -7.23 6.48 -28.64
N ARG A 77 -7.10 5.13 -28.69
CA ARG A 77 -6.37 4.40 -29.75
C ARG A 77 -7.12 4.31 -31.07
N GLU A 78 -8.38 4.73 -31.13
CA GLU A 78 -9.05 5.07 -32.39
C GLU A 78 -8.55 6.41 -32.99
N GLY A 79 -7.70 7.14 -32.26
CA GLY A 79 -6.98 8.33 -32.71
C GLY A 79 -5.47 8.20 -32.56
N SER A 80 -4.74 9.17 -33.13
CA SER A 80 -3.28 9.24 -33.07
C SER A 80 -2.76 9.56 -31.65
N GLN A 81 -1.47 9.31 -31.38
CA GLN A 81 -0.81 9.72 -30.14
C GLN A 81 -0.88 11.25 -29.92
N GLU A 82 -0.98 12.03 -31.00
CA GLU A 82 -1.21 13.47 -30.96
C GLU A 82 -2.64 13.81 -30.50
N ASP A 83 -3.64 13.04 -30.91
CA ASP A 83 -5.03 13.20 -30.47
C ASP A 83 -5.19 12.93 -28.97
N TRP A 84 -4.47 11.94 -28.44
CA TRP A 84 -4.35 11.73 -26.99
C TRP A 84 -3.83 13.01 -26.33
N SER A 85 -2.69 13.54 -26.78
CA SER A 85 -2.08 14.74 -26.19
C SER A 85 -3.01 15.96 -26.22
N ILE A 86 -3.81 16.12 -27.28
CA ILE A 86 -4.71 17.26 -27.49
C ILE A 86 -5.99 17.13 -26.66
N VAL A 87 -6.66 15.97 -26.69
CA VAL A 87 -7.88 15.72 -25.90
C VAL A 87 -7.56 15.71 -24.40
N PHE A 88 -6.44 15.09 -24.04
CA PHE A 88 -5.88 15.11 -22.69
C PHE A 88 -5.57 16.53 -22.23
N ALA A 89 -4.86 17.33 -23.03
CA ALA A 89 -4.59 18.72 -22.69
C ALA A 89 -5.89 19.54 -22.56
N LYS A 90 -6.95 19.25 -23.33
CA LYS A 90 -8.21 20.01 -23.29
C LYS A 90 -9.09 19.65 -22.08
N ASN A 91 -9.28 18.36 -21.79
CA ASN A 91 -10.05 17.89 -20.62
C ASN A 91 -9.31 18.15 -19.32
N TRP A 92 -7.99 18.00 -19.33
CA TRP A 92 -7.17 18.23 -18.16
C TRP A 92 -6.98 19.72 -17.87
N ARG A 93 -6.78 20.60 -18.86
CA ARG A 93 -6.78 22.07 -18.62
C ARG A 93 -8.04 22.54 -17.90
N LYS A 94 -9.20 21.89 -18.09
CA LYS A 94 -10.43 22.23 -17.36
C LYS A 94 -10.36 21.84 -15.88
N HIS A 95 -9.87 20.63 -15.57
CA HIS A 95 -9.68 20.15 -14.20
C HIS A 95 -8.53 20.89 -13.50
N TRP A 96 -7.39 21.04 -14.17
CA TRP A 96 -6.27 21.88 -13.73
C TRP A 96 -6.70 23.31 -13.45
N ARG A 97 -7.42 23.99 -14.35
CA ARG A 97 -7.94 25.35 -14.08
C ARG A 97 -8.94 25.38 -12.93
N HIS A 98 -9.69 24.31 -12.68
CA HIS A 98 -10.59 24.24 -11.52
C HIS A 98 -9.79 24.11 -10.21
N ILE A 99 -8.72 23.31 -10.23
CA ILE A 99 -7.81 23.08 -9.09
C ILE A 99 -6.92 24.30 -8.84
N ALA A 100 -6.29 24.85 -9.88
CA ALA A 100 -5.40 26.02 -9.85
C ALA A 100 -6.12 27.33 -9.50
N LYS A 101 -7.44 27.41 -9.66
CA LYS A 101 -8.25 28.55 -9.18
C LYS A 101 -8.43 28.55 -7.65
N HIS A 102 -8.15 27.44 -6.98
CA HIS A 102 -8.18 27.38 -5.53
C HIS A 102 -6.80 27.74 -4.96
N LEU A 103 -6.72 28.88 -4.27
CA LEU A 103 -5.53 29.23 -3.51
C LEU A 103 -5.23 28.14 -2.47
N LYS A 104 -3.96 27.87 -2.20
CA LYS A 104 -3.53 26.90 -1.15
C LYS A 104 -4.25 27.14 0.19
N SER A 105 -4.48 28.41 0.54
CA SER A 105 -5.25 28.81 1.72
C SER A 105 -6.72 28.38 1.69
N GLN A 106 -7.39 28.42 0.52
CA GLN A 106 -8.76 27.94 0.35
C GLN A 106 -8.85 26.42 0.46
N ILE A 107 -7.81 25.70 0.03
CA ILE A 107 -7.78 24.24 0.13
C ILE A 107 -7.60 23.81 1.57
N GLY A 108 -6.69 24.46 2.31
CA GLY A 108 -6.58 24.31 3.76
C GLY A 108 -7.92 24.59 4.45
N ALA A 109 -8.59 25.71 4.14
CA ALA A 109 -9.89 26.02 4.72
C ALA A 109 -10.97 24.97 4.41
N LYS A 110 -10.95 24.35 3.22
CA LYS A 110 -11.98 23.38 2.80
C LYS A 110 -11.69 21.94 3.19
N ALA A 111 -10.43 21.56 3.38
CA ALA A 111 -10.02 20.19 3.68
C ALA A 111 -9.64 20.01 5.15
N PHE A 112 -8.98 21.01 5.74
CA PHE A 112 -8.39 20.91 7.07
C PHE A 112 -9.30 21.47 8.16
N ALA A 113 -9.90 22.65 7.93
CA ALA A 113 -10.76 23.29 8.92
C ALA A 113 -11.99 22.44 9.33
N PRO A 114 -12.63 21.66 8.44
CA PRO A 114 -13.71 20.76 8.86
C PRO A 114 -13.26 19.70 9.88
N ILE A 115 -12.05 19.17 9.72
CA ILE A 115 -11.48 18.15 10.62
C ILE A 115 -11.14 18.79 11.96
N LEU A 116 -10.49 19.95 11.95
CA LEU A 116 -10.18 20.68 13.18
C LEU A 116 -11.46 21.09 13.94
N THR A 117 -12.49 21.53 13.23
CA THR A 117 -13.78 21.90 13.81
C THR A 117 -14.46 20.70 14.44
N ALA A 118 -14.49 19.55 13.76
CA ALA A 118 -15.08 18.33 14.29
C ALA A 118 -14.29 17.79 15.50
N ALA A 119 -12.97 17.73 15.40
CA ALA A 119 -12.10 17.33 16.52
C ALA A 119 -12.26 18.26 17.74
N LYS A 120 -12.44 19.57 17.52
CA LYS A 120 -12.75 20.53 18.59
C LYS A 120 -14.11 20.25 19.24
N ALA A 121 -15.13 19.87 18.45
CA ALA A 121 -16.43 19.48 18.99
C ALA A 121 -16.33 18.22 19.88
N ASP A 122 -15.41 17.32 19.54
CA ASP A 122 -15.08 16.13 20.34
C ASP A 122 -14.10 16.42 21.52
N GLY A 123 -13.73 17.70 21.73
CA GLY A 123 -12.85 18.13 22.83
C GLY A 123 -11.38 17.74 22.66
N ILE A 124 -10.96 17.37 21.45
CA ILE A 124 -9.62 16.84 21.17
C ILE A 124 -8.55 17.93 21.32
N GLN A 125 -7.51 17.62 22.09
CA GLN A 125 -6.29 18.40 22.18
C GLN A 125 -5.19 17.68 21.40
N TRP A 126 -4.91 18.17 20.19
CA TRP A 126 -4.01 17.46 19.28
C TRP A 126 -2.62 17.20 19.85
N GLN A 127 -2.08 18.07 20.69
CA GLN A 127 -0.75 17.94 21.29
C GLN A 127 -0.61 16.70 22.17
N THR A 128 -1.71 16.16 22.69
CA THR A 128 -1.74 14.97 23.55
C THR A 128 -2.33 13.74 22.87
N THR A 129 -2.64 13.85 21.57
CA THR A 129 -3.09 12.70 20.76
C THR A 129 -1.92 11.79 20.42
N GLU A 130 -2.19 10.49 20.39
CA GLU A 130 -1.21 9.46 20.03
C GLU A 130 -1.66 8.78 18.73
N LEU A 131 -0.88 8.90 17.66
CA LEU A 131 -1.13 8.13 16.42
C LEU A 131 -0.81 6.66 16.67
N THR A 132 -1.82 5.80 16.61
CA THR A 132 -1.70 4.38 16.94
C THR A 132 -1.67 3.47 15.73
N ALA A 133 -2.27 3.86 14.60
CA ALA A 133 -2.23 3.06 13.38
C ALA A 133 -2.30 3.89 12.09
N ILE A 134 -1.65 3.37 11.04
CA ILE A 134 -1.78 3.81 9.64
C ILE A 134 -2.05 2.55 8.81
N GLU A 135 -3.23 2.47 8.21
CA GLU A 135 -3.67 1.24 7.53
C GLU A 135 -4.33 1.57 6.19
N VAL A 136 -4.17 0.71 5.19
CA VAL A 136 -4.92 0.75 3.95
C VAL A 136 -6.31 0.20 4.20
N LEU A 137 -7.35 1.02 4.02
CA LEU A 137 -8.73 0.60 4.17
C LEU A 137 -9.22 -0.10 2.88
N LEU A 138 -9.58 -1.37 3.00
CA LEU A 138 -10.20 -2.16 1.95
C LEU A 138 -11.60 -2.60 2.37
N PRO A 139 -12.67 -1.88 1.99
CA PRO A 139 -14.03 -2.36 2.17
C PRO A 139 -14.23 -3.70 1.46
N VAL A 140 -14.89 -4.64 2.13
CA VAL A 140 -15.25 -5.96 1.61
C VAL A 140 -16.76 -6.14 1.68
N LYS A 141 -17.34 -6.56 0.57
CA LYS A 141 -18.76 -6.92 0.47
C LYS A 141 -18.92 -8.29 -0.16
N LEU A 142 -20.11 -8.87 -0.03
CA LEU A 142 -20.53 -10.03 -0.78
C LEU A 142 -21.55 -9.60 -1.83
N GLU A 143 -21.13 -9.57 -3.09
CA GLU A 143 -22.00 -9.21 -4.22
C GLU A 143 -22.08 -10.39 -5.19
N GLN A 144 -23.31 -10.76 -5.59
CA GLN A 144 -23.56 -11.88 -6.51
C GLN A 144 -22.91 -13.21 -6.09
N GLY A 145 -22.70 -13.40 -4.78
CA GLY A 145 -22.08 -14.61 -4.23
C GLY A 145 -20.55 -14.57 -4.19
N HIS A 146 -19.91 -13.49 -4.63
CA HIS A 146 -18.45 -13.30 -4.60
C HIS A 146 -18.04 -12.19 -3.63
N PHE A 147 -16.84 -12.29 -3.06
CA PHE A 147 -16.27 -11.18 -2.30
C PHE A 147 -15.83 -10.07 -3.24
N GLU A 148 -16.46 -8.91 -3.10
CA GLU A 148 -16.02 -7.68 -3.76
C GLU A 148 -15.20 -6.85 -2.78
N VAL A 149 -13.90 -6.79 -3.04
CA VAL A 149 -12.94 -6.02 -2.26
C VAL A 149 -12.58 -4.76 -3.02
N LYS A 150 -12.60 -3.58 -2.37
CA LYS A 150 -12.18 -2.33 -3.01
C LYS A 150 -10.79 -2.52 -3.63
N ARG A 151 -10.71 -2.31 -4.93
CA ARG A 151 -9.47 -2.35 -5.71
C ARG A 151 -9.61 -1.44 -6.91
N ASP A 152 -8.48 -1.04 -7.47
CA ASP A 152 -8.48 -0.43 -8.79
C ASP A 152 -8.74 -1.51 -9.83
N THR A 153 -9.89 -1.42 -10.50
CA THR A 153 -10.28 -2.27 -11.64
C THR A 153 -9.55 -1.77 -12.90
N PHE A 154 -8.22 -1.87 -12.92
CA PHE A 154 -7.39 -1.37 -14.02
C PHE A 154 -7.11 -2.42 -15.10
N THR A 155 -7.52 -3.67 -14.88
CA THR A 155 -7.55 -4.69 -15.90
C THR A 155 -8.75 -4.41 -16.82
N PRO A 156 -8.53 -4.12 -18.11
CA PRO A 156 -9.64 -4.06 -19.05
C PRO A 156 -10.40 -5.39 -18.96
N LYS A 157 -11.73 -5.33 -18.85
CA LYS A 157 -12.58 -6.41 -19.36
C LYS A 157 -12.29 -6.48 -20.86
N VAL A 158 -11.29 -7.26 -21.27
CA VAL A 158 -11.09 -7.57 -22.68
C VAL A 158 -12.24 -8.49 -23.05
N THR A 159 -13.27 -7.91 -23.67
CA THR A 159 -14.17 -8.66 -24.53
C THR A 159 -13.41 -8.90 -25.81
N SER A 160 -12.72 -10.04 -25.93
CA SER A 160 -12.25 -10.46 -27.24
C SER A 160 -13.48 -10.59 -28.14
N ILE A 161 -13.45 -9.93 -29.29
CA ILE A 161 -14.36 -10.21 -30.39
C ILE A 161 -13.67 -11.30 -31.19
N ASP A 162 -14.05 -12.55 -30.95
CA ASP A 162 -13.69 -13.64 -31.85
C ASP A 162 -14.34 -13.31 -33.22
N THR A 163 -13.78 -13.75 -34.35
CA THR A 163 -14.27 -13.43 -35.73
C THR A 163 -15.72 -13.83 -36.05
N ASN A 164 -16.46 -14.35 -35.05
CA ASN A 164 -17.86 -14.77 -35.11
C ASN A 164 -18.78 -13.92 -34.19
N ASP A 165 -18.34 -12.75 -33.71
CA ASP A 165 -19.17 -11.78 -32.97
C ASP A 165 -19.76 -12.28 -31.63
N THR A 166 -19.20 -13.35 -31.06
CA THR A 166 -19.53 -13.81 -29.70
C THR A 166 -18.59 -13.18 -28.68
N SER A 167 -19.10 -12.23 -27.88
CA SER A 167 -18.36 -11.62 -26.78
C SER A 167 -18.05 -12.68 -25.69
N LYS A 168 -16.78 -13.02 -25.50
CA LYS A 168 -16.35 -13.70 -24.27
C LYS A 168 -16.12 -12.66 -23.19
N THR A 169 -16.81 -12.82 -22.06
CA THR A 169 -16.57 -12.03 -20.85
C THR A 169 -15.38 -12.66 -20.13
N GLU A 170 -14.18 -12.13 -20.31
CA GLU A 170 -13.07 -12.47 -19.41
C GLU A 170 -13.27 -11.68 -18.11
N TRP A 171 -13.46 -12.41 -17.01
CA TRP A 171 -13.63 -11.82 -15.70
C TRP A 171 -12.29 -11.21 -15.28
N ASP A 172 -12.33 -9.97 -14.83
CA ASP A 172 -11.22 -9.33 -14.14
C ASP A 172 -10.65 -10.32 -13.10
N SER A 173 -9.34 -10.58 -13.14
CA SER A 173 -8.67 -11.66 -12.39
C SER A 173 -8.91 -11.68 -10.87
N GLY A 174 -9.59 -10.67 -10.31
CA GLY A 174 -9.92 -10.60 -8.89
C GLY A 174 -8.69 -10.41 -8.01
N THR A 175 -7.53 -10.16 -8.62
CA THR A 175 -6.24 -10.16 -7.93
C THR A 175 -6.10 -8.91 -7.06
N LEU A 176 -5.79 -9.13 -5.78
CA LEU A 176 -5.43 -8.07 -4.84
C LEU A 176 -3.90 -7.95 -4.79
N TYR A 177 -3.39 -6.73 -4.77
CA TYR A 177 -1.96 -6.46 -4.64
C TYR A 177 -1.69 -5.82 -3.29
N PHE A 178 -0.90 -6.49 -2.46
CA PHE A 178 -0.56 -6.02 -1.11
C PHE A 178 0.95 -5.73 -1.03
N ASP A 179 1.30 -4.63 -0.41
CA ASP A 179 2.68 -4.20 -0.20
C ASP A 179 3.21 -4.72 1.13
N ARG A 180 4.44 -5.22 1.13
CA ARG A 180 5.14 -5.59 2.37
C ARG A 180 5.49 -4.35 3.20
N GLY A 181 5.32 -4.46 4.51
CA GLY A 181 5.53 -3.38 5.47
C GLY A 181 4.42 -2.33 5.48
N LEU A 182 3.25 -2.67 4.95
CA LEU A 182 2.04 -1.87 5.01
C LEU A 182 0.91 -2.70 5.62
N ALA A 183 0.16 -2.10 6.54
CA ALA A 183 -0.99 -2.74 7.15
C ALA A 183 -2.24 -2.50 6.29
N TYR A 184 -3.03 -3.55 6.07
CA TYR A 184 -4.28 -3.54 5.34
C TYR A 184 -5.42 -3.92 6.29
N ARG A 185 -6.48 -3.11 6.29
CA ARG A 185 -7.70 -3.34 7.05
C ARG A 185 -8.82 -3.69 6.10
N LEU A 186 -9.16 -4.98 6.06
CA LEU A 186 -10.32 -5.47 5.34
C LEU A 186 -11.56 -5.23 6.21
N ARG A 187 -12.37 -4.25 5.82
CA ARG A 187 -13.57 -3.87 6.56
C ARG A 187 -14.78 -4.61 6.00
N MET A 188 -15.18 -5.64 6.73
CA MET A 188 -16.34 -6.47 6.43
C MET A 188 -17.63 -5.67 6.57
N ASP A 189 -18.49 -5.72 5.56
CA ASP A 189 -19.81 -5.13 5.63
C ASP A 189 -20.86 -6.13 6.16
N LYS A 190 -22.12 -5.68 6.24
CA LYS A 190 -23.21 -6.55 6.74
C LYS A 190 -23.49 -7.74 5.82
N SER A 191 -23.16 -7.66 4.53
CA SER A 191 -23.43 -8.71 3.55
C SER A 191 -22.45 -9.88 3.67
N THR A 192 -21.28 -9.68 4.28
CA THR A 192 -20.32 -10.76 4.57
C THR A 192 -20.66 -11.54 5.84
N HIS A 193 -21.64 -11.09 6.64
CA HIS A 193 -21.99 -11.75 7.89
C HIS A 193 -22.44 -13.19 7.63
N GLY A 194 -21.76 -14.15 8.28
CA GLY A 194 -21.98 -15.58 8.07
C GLY A 194 -21.14 -16.20 6.95
N PHE A 195 -20.26 -15.43 6.30
CA PHE A 195 -19.31 -15.93 5.30
C PHE A 195 -17.89 -15.61 5.74
N GLY A 196 -17.10 -16.63 6.07
CA GLY A 196 -15.71 -16.40 6.46
C GLY A 196 -14.89 -15.83 5.29
N PHE A 197 -14.05 -14.83 5.54
CA PHE A 197 -13.02 -14.38 4.61
C PHE A 197 -11.66 -14.92 5.07
N MET A 198 -11.11 -15.90 4.35
CA MET A 198 -9.88 -16.59 4.74
C MET A 198 -8.77 -16.32 3.73
N ILE A 199 -7.53 -16.16 4.21
CA ILE A 199 -6.33 -16.09 3.39
C ILE A 199 -5.48 -17.35 3.61
N GLY A 200 -5.06 -17.99 2.51
CA GLY A 200 -4.30 -19.24 2.53
C GLY A 200 -3.29 -19.36 1.40
N LYS A 201 -2.42 -20.39 1.50
CA LYS A 201 -1.38 -20.69 0.50
C LYS A 201 -1.91 -21.43 -0.72
N LYS A 202 -3.09 -22.05 -0.59
CA LYS A 202 -3.78 -22.75 -1.66
C LYS A 202 -5.21 -22.22 -1.78
N PRO A 203 -5.78 -22.17 -2.99
CA PRO A 203 -7.16 -21.74 -3.17
C PRO A 203 -8.12 -22.73 -2.52
N GLU A 204 -9.12 -22.21 -1.81
CA GLU A 204 -10.23 -22.99 -1.24
C GLU A 204 -9.80 -24.13 -0.29
N ASP A 205 -8.66 -23.99 0.38
CA ASP A 205 -8.09 -25.00 1.26
C ASP A 205 -7.82 -24.40 2.65
N SER A 206 -8.77 -24.60 3.56
CA SER A 206 -8.69 -24.12 4.93
C SER A 206 -7.59 -24.77 5.76
N GLU A 207 -7.14 -25.97 5.40
CA GLU A 207 -6.01 -26.64 6.07
C GLU A 207 -4.68 -25.96 5.73
N ASN A 208 -4.62 -25.28 4.57
CA ASN A 208 -3.47 -24.49 4.13
C ASN A 208 -3.67 -22.98 4.36
N ARG A 209 -4.41 -22.59 5.42
CA ARG A 209 -4.55 -21.19 5.83
C ARG A 209 -3.20 -20.56 6.20
N PHE A 210 -3.06 -19.27 5.97
CA PHE A 210 -1.87 -18.50 6.28
C PHE A 210 -2.17 -17.44 7.33
N ASP A 211 -1.72 -17.63 8.56
CA ASP A 211 -2.05 -16.74 9.69
C ASP A 211 -0.95 -15.72 10.02
N SER A 212 0.25 -15.87 9.46
CA SER A 212 1.38 -15.00 9.81
C SER A 212 1.12 -13.57 9.34
N GLY A 213 1.03 -12.63 10.29
CA GLY A 213 0.70 -11.24 10.00
C GLY A 213 -0.79 -11.00 9.74
N ILE A 214 -1.68 -11.96 10.00
CA ILE A 214 -3.12 -11.83 9.78
C ILE A 214 -3.90 -11.99 11.10
N GLN A 215 -4.64 -10.97 11.49
CA GLN A 215 -5.53 -11.01 12.63
C GLN A 215 -6.96 -11.28 12.19
N ARG A 216 -7.63 -12.23 12.87
CA ARG A 216 -9.01 -12.66 12.59
C ARG A 216 -9.19 -13.27 11.19
N ASN A 217 -8.18 -14.00 10.72
CA ASN A 217 -8.27 -14.79 9.48
C ASN A 217 -9.47 -15.76 9.53
N GLY A 218 -10.30 -15.77 8.50
CA GLY A 218 -11.53 -16.56 8.44
C GLY A 218 -12.76 -15.89 9.06
N ALA A 219 -12.67 -14.66 9.57
CA ALA A 219 -13.82 -13.94 10.09
C ALA A 219 -14.75 -13.44 8.97
N GLY A 220 -16.06 -13.49 9.20
CA GLY A 220 -17.08 -12.85 8.34
C GLY A 220 -17.71 -11.59 8.93
N VAL A 221 -17.33 -11.23 10.16
CA VAL A 221 -17.86 -10.08 10.90
C VAL A 221 -16.70 -9.27 11.47
N GLY A 222 -16.79 -7.95 11.39
CA GLY A 222 -15.75 -7.02 11.86
C GLY A 222 -14.48 -7.06 11.02
N ASP A 223 -13.52 -6.19 11.35
CA ASP A 223 -12.33 -5.99 10.52
C ASP A 223 -11.32 -7.15 10.61
N ILE A 224 -10.69 -7.50 9.48
CA ILE A 224 -9.49 -8.35 9.40
C ILE A 224 -8.29 -7.43 9.14
N LEU A 225 -7.21 -7.62 9.91
CA LEU A 225 -5.96 -6.88 9.72
C LEU A 225 -4.91 -7.80 9.09
N VAL A 226 -4.25 -7.30 8.05
CA VAL A 226 -3.19 -8.02 7.32
C VAL A 226 -1.96 -7.13 7.23
N GLU A 227 -0.83 -7.59 7.73
CA GLU A 227 0.47 -6.92 7.60
C GLU A 227 1.53 -7.96 7.25
N PHE A 228 2.02 -7.90 6.00
CA PHE A 228 3.11 -8.78 5.57
C PHE A 228 4.45 -8.12 5.87
N GLU A 229 5.32 -8.82 6.58
CA GLU A 229 6.66 -8.33 6.90
C GLU A 229 7.51 -8.11 5.64
N LYS A 230 8.43 -7.14 5.69
CA LYS A 230 9.39 -6.90 4.61
C LYS A 230 10.35 -8.07 4.46
N ARG A 231 10.64 -8.44 3.21
CA ARG A 231 11.71 -9.40 2.93
C ARG A 231 13.04 -8.82 3.38
N ARG A 232 13.79 -9.65 4.10
CA ARG A 232 15.19 -9.41 4.40
C ARG A 232 16.02 -10.32 3.53
N TRP A 233 17.21 -9.86 3.20
CA TRP A 233 18.23 -10.69 2.58
C TRP A 233 19.34 -10.90 3.60
N PRO A 234 19.92 -12.10 3.69
CA PRO A 234 21.06 -12.30 4.57
C PRO A 234 22.20 -11.40 4.10
N SER A 235 22.99 -10.90 5.05
CA SER A 235 24.22 -10.16 4.75
C SER A 235 25.12 -10.92 3.77
N ASP A 236 25.73 -10.19 2.82
CA ASP A 236 26.57 -10.73 1.72
C ASP A 236 27.67 -11.68 2.20
N THR A 237 28.07 -11.56 3.46
CA THR A 237 29.07 -12.40 4.14
C THR A 237 28.71 -13.89 4.18
N LEU A 238 27.47 -14.27 3.87
CA LEU A 238 27.01 -15.67 3.86
C LEU A 238 26.87 -16.26 2.45
N SER A 239 27.00 -15.43 1.40
CA SER A 239 26.97 -15.88 0.01
C SER A 239 28.25 -16.66 -0.32
N GLY A 240 28.12 -17.93 -0.72
CA GLY A 240 29.24 -18.79 -1.13
C GLY A 240 29.75 -19.80 -0.09
N SER A 241 29.19 -19.84 1.13
CA SER A 241 29.49 -20.91 2.10
C SER A 241 28.61 -22.15 1.87
N SER A 242 29.14 -23.35 2.13
CA SER A 242 28.31 -24.56 2.17
C SER A 242 27.31 -24.47 3.32
N LEU A 243 26.04 -24.80 3.05
CA LEU A 243 25.00 -24.76 4.07
C LEU A 243 25.32 -25.82 5.15
N ASN A 244 25.38 -25.37 6.40
CA ASN A 244 25.55 -26.19 7.58
C ASN A 244 24.61 -25.70 8.68
N LYS A 245 24.52 -26.44 9.79
CA LYS A 245 23.58 -26.12 10.87
C LYS A 245 23.81 -24.72 11.47
N VAL A 246 25.06 -24.27 11.56
CA VAL A 246 25.42 -22.99 12.20
C VAL A 246 25.03 -21.81 11.32
N ASN A 247 25.46 -21.79 10.06
CA ASN A 247 25.08 -20.70 9.15
C ASN A 247 23.59 -20.75 8.79
N ALA A 248 22.95 -21.92 8.66
CA ALA A 248 21.49 -21.99 8.46
C ALA A 248 20.69 -21.41 9.64
N THR A 249 21.13 -21.66 10.88
CA THR A 249 20.49 -21.06 12.06
C THR A 249 20.62 -19.54 12.04
N LYS A 250 21.83 -19.03 11.75
CA LYS A 250 22.09 -17.60 11.64
C LYS A 250 21.24 -16.95 10.54
N ILE A 251 21.19 -17.57 9.35
CA ILE A 251 20.37 -17.10 8.23
C ILE A 251 18.89 -17.05 8.62
N HIS A 252 18.37 -18.10 9.24
CA HIS A 252 16.96 -18.14 9.65
C HIS A 252 16.64 -17.05 10.69
N GLU A 253 17.49 -16.88 11.70
CA GLU A 253 17.34 -15.83 12.72
C GLU A 253 17.44 -14.42 12.11
N GLU A 254 18.37 -14.19 11.17
CA GLU A 254 18.54 -12.92 10.48
C GLU A 254 17.33 -12.57 9.61
N LEU A 255 16.81 -13.56 8.87
CA LEU A 255 15.66 -13.40 7.98
C LEU A 255 14.34 -13.22 8.72
N THR A 256 14.09 -14.04 9.73
CA THR A 256 12.77 -14.12 10.40
C THR A 256 12.73 -13.43 11.77
N GLY A 257 13.88 -13.02 12.31
CA GLY A 257 14.00 -12.56 13.70
C GLY A 257 13.78 -13.65 14.74
N LYS A 258 13.60 -14.92 14.33
CA LYS A 258 13.21 -16.04 15.18
C LYS A 258 14.17 -17.22 15.03
N LYS A 259 14.37 -17.96 16.10
CA LYS A 259 15.12 -19.22 16.06
C LYS A 259 14.38 -20.26 15.23
N PRO A 260 15.05 -21.03 14.36
CA PRO A 260 14.42 -22.12 13.63
C PRO A 260 13.93 -23.22 14.56
N SER A 261 12.82 -23.86 14.19
CA SER A 261 12.30 -25.02 14.93
C SER A 261 13.25 -26.22 14.84
N SER A 262 13.15 -27.14 15.81
CA SER A 262 13.93 -28.39 15.80
C SER A 262 13.69 -29.22 14.52
N GLU A 263 12.48 -29.18 13.97
CA GLU A 263 12.12 -29.87 12.73
C GLU A 263 12.74 -29.22 11.49
N THR A 264 12.74 -27.88 11.43
CA THR A 264 13.47 -27.14 10.38
C THR A 264 14.95 -27.51 10.39
N LEU A 265 15.56 -27.57 11.58
CA LEU A 265 16.98 -27.94 11.76
C LEU A 265 17.28 -29.40 11.39
N LYS A 266 16.32 -30.32 11.54
CA LYS A 266 16.46 -31.73 11.12
C LYS A 266 16.43 -31.85 9.60
N LYS A 267 15.46 -31.21 8.92
CA LYS A 267 15.41 -31.18 7.44
C LYS A 267 16.67 -30.58 6.81
N LEU A 268 17.31 -29.64 7.51
CA LEU A 268 18.57 -29.02 7.10
C LEU A 268 19.81 -29.90 7.30
N ALA A 269 19.77 -30.85 8.25
CA ALA A 269 20.88 -31.76 8.49
C ALA A 269 20.94 -32.88 7.44
N ASP A 270 19.79 -33.21 6.83
CA ASP A 270 19.64 -34.36 5.93
C ASP A 270 19.69 -34.00 4.44
N SER A 271 19.89 -32.71 4.08
CA SER A 271 19.69 -32.25 2.71
C SER A 271 20.87 -31.47 2.13
N SER A 272 21.16 -31.70 0.86
CA SER A 272 22.25 -31.07 0.08
C SER A 272 21.91 -29.64 -0.40
N HIS A 273 21.07 -28.91 0.33
CA HIS A 273 20.62 -27.59 -0.10
C HIS A 273 21.77 -26.58 -0.14
N THR A 274 21.75 -25.75 -1.18
CA THR A 274 22.56 -24.53 -1.22
C THR A 274 21.97 -23.47 -0.30
N VAL A 275 22.78 -22.47 0.07
CA VAL A 275 22.32 -21.29 0.82
C VAL A 275 21.15 -20.61 0.11
N ASN A 276 21.20 -20.51 -1.23
CA ASN A 276 20.16 -19.85 -2.01
C ASN A 276 18.83 -20.59 -1.99
N GLU A 277 18.85 -21.93 -2.09
CA GLU A 277 17.63 -22.74 -1.99
C GLU A 277 17.02 -22.65 -0.59
N PHE A 278 17.85 -22.66 0.46
CA PHE A 278 17.38 -22.52 1.83
C PHE A 278 16.75 -21.14 2.11
N VAL A 279 17.39 -20.07 1.63
CA VAL A 279 16.84 -18.70 1.73
C VAL A 279 15.51 -18.61 0.99
N SER A 280 15.43 -19.20 -0.21
CA SER A 280 14.19 -19.23 -1.01
C SER A 280 13.06 -19.98 -0.30
N GLU A 281 13.35 -21.10 0.34
CA GLU A 281 12.37 -21.86 1.13
C GLU A 281 11.85 -21.05 2.32
N ILE A 282 12.74 -20.38 3.07
CA ILE A 282 12.33 -19.49 4.17
C ILE A 282 11.45 -18.36 3.64
N HIS A 283 11.86 -17.73 2.53
CA HIS A 283 11.11 -16.66 1.89
C HIS A 283 9.72 -17.13 1.47
N GLU A 284 9.57 -18.28 0.83
CA GLU A 284 8.26 -18.78 0.43
C GLU A 284 7.41 -19.22 1.64
N LYS A 285 8.06 -19.73 2.70
CA LYS A 285 7.36 -20.16 3.89
C LYS A 285 6.80 -18.98 4.70
N HIS A 286 7.60 -17.94 4.89
CA HIS A 286 7.32 -16.84 5.82
C HIS A 286 6.94 -15.51 5.14
N PHE A 287 7.36 -15.32 3.89
CA PHE A 287 7.17 -14.10 3.11
C PHE A 287 6.62 -14.41 1.69
N PRO A 288 5.53 -15.18 1.59
CA PRO A 288 5.01 -15.67 0.31
C PRO A 288 4.74 -14.51 -0.66
N SER A 289 4.99 -14.72 -1.95
CA SER A 289 4.61 -13.76 -3.01
C SER A 289 3.18 -13.93 -3.47
N HIS A 290 2.63 -15.13 -3.33
CA HIS A 290 1.31 -15.49 -3.84
C HIS A 290 0.51 -16.17 -2.75
N LEU A 291 -0.69 -15.67 -2.53
CA LEU A 291 -1.67 -16.21 -1.60
C LEU A 291 -3.04 -16.18 -2.29
N TYR A 292 -4.03 -16.74 -1.62
CA TYR A 292 -5.41 -16.77 -2.09
C TYR A 292 -6.31 -16.29 -0.96
N TYR A 293 -7.31 -15.48 -1.28
CA TYR A 293 -8.44 -15.27 -0.39
C TYR A 293 -9.62 -16.12 -0.86
N PHE A 294 -10.39 -16.67 0.08
CA PHE A 294 -11.54 -17.50 -0.24
C PHE A 294 -12.55 -17.56 0.91
N CYS A 295 -13.76 -18.02 0.58
CA CYS A 295 -14.77 -18.38 1.57
C CYS A 295 -14.65 -19.88 1.92
N PRO A 296 -14.40 -20.27 3.18
CA PRO A 296 -14.32 -21.69 3.54
C PRO A 296 -15.67 -22.39 3.38
N ASP A 297 -16.77 -21.63 3.47
CA ASP A 297 -18.14 -22.15 3.43
C ASP A 297 -18.69 -22.27 1.99
N ARG A 298 -17.98 -21.73 0.99
CA ARG A 298 -18.45 -21.67 -0.40
C ARG A 298 -17.33 -21.84 -1.42
N LYS A 299 -17.48 -22.84 -2.29
CA LYS A 299 -16.60 -23.06 -3.45
C LYS A 299 -16.79 -21.97 -4.50
N GLY A 300 -15.72 -21.62 -5.21
CA GLY A 300 -15.68 -20.60 -6.26
C GLY A 300 -15.72 -19.17 -5.74
N VAL A 301 -15.67 -18.96 -4.42
CA VAL A 301 -15.75 -17.63 -3.79
C VAL A 301 -14.37 -17.25 -3.29
N GLY A 302 -13.67 -16.39 -4.04
CA GLY A 302 -12.32 -15.98 -3.70
C GLY A 302 -11.56 -15.38 -4.87
N GLY A 303 -10.25 -15.23 -4.69
CA GLY A 303 -9.34 -14.74 -5.70
C GLY A 303 -7.88 -14.80 -5.24
N THR A 304 -7.00 -14.21 -6.03
CA THR A 304 -5.56 -14.24 -5.78
C THR A 304 -5.11 -13.00 -5.01
N ILE A 305 -4.08 -13.15 -4.18
CA ILE A 305 -3.34 -12.05 -3.57
C ILE A 305 -1.89 -12.14 -4.02
N CYS A 306 -1.40 -11.05 -4.62
CA CYS A 306 0.00 -10.86 -4.96
C CYS A 306 0.65 -9.94 -3.93
N VAL A 307 1.62 -10.45 -3.19
CA VAL A 307 2.36 -9.69 -2.18
C VAL A 307 3.66 -9.17 -2.77
N LYS A 308 3.79 -7.86 -2.89
CA LYS A 308 4.90 -7.17 -3.56
C LYS A 308 5.68 -6.28 -2.61
N ASP A 309 6.90 -5.94 -2.98
CA ASP A 309 7.68 -4.96 -2.24
C ASP A 309 7.24 -3.53 -2.62
N SER A 310 7.49 -2.57 -1.72
CA SER A 310 7.04 -1.19 -1.92
C SER A 310 7.65 -0.54 -3.18
N ASN A 311 8.83 -0.99 -3.58
CA ASN A 311 9.64 -0.52 -4.71
C ASN A 311 9.55 -1.42 -5.96
N ASP A 312 8.71 -2.46 -5.94
CA ASP A 312 8.47 -3.29 -7.12
C ASP A 312 7.81 -2.44 -8.21
N LEU A 313 8.45 -2.34 -9.38
CA LEU A 313 8.00 -1.53 -10.52
C LEU A 313 6.98 -2.25 -11.41
N ASP A 314 6.83 -3.57 -11.25
CA ASP A 314 5.95 -4.40 -12.07
C ASP A 314 4.53 -4.50 -11.48
N LYS A 315 4.32 -4.03 -10.25
CA LYS A 315 3.00 -4.01 -9.62
C LYS A 315 2.12 -2.88 -10.19
N PRO A 316 0.79 -3.05 -10.23
CA PRO A 316 -0.11 -1.98 -10.64
C PRO A 316 -0.02 -0.81 -9.67
N ASN A 317 -0.10 0.42 -10.19
CA ASN A 317 -0.18 1.61 -9.34
C ASN A 317 -1.61 1.76 -8.82
N GLN A 318 -1.86 1.23 -7.63
CA GLN A 318 -3.18 1.21 -7.02
C GLN A 318 -3.46 2.50 -6.26
N ARG A 319 -4.66 3.04 -6.45
CA ARG A 319 -5.26 4.04 -5.57
C ARG A 319 -5.73 3.36 -4.30
N ILE A 320 -5.18 3.84 -3.19
CA ILE A 320 -5.47 3.32 -1.87
C ILE A 320 -6.14 4.37 -1.01
N ASP A 321 -6.88 3.94 0.00
CA ASP A 321 -7.37 4.81 1.06
C ASP A 321 -6.59 4.53 2.34
N LEU A 322 -6.01 5.56 2.97
CA LEU A 322 -5.36 5.42 4.27
C LEU A 322 -6.29 5.82 5.41
N LEU A 323 -6.38 4.94 6.39
CA LEU A 323 -7.05 5.14 7.66
C LEU A 323 -6.00 5.47 8.73
N LEU A 324 -6.08 6.69 9.27
CA LEU A 324 -5.24 7.13 10.38
C LEU A 324 -6.05 6.97 11.67
N THR A 325 -5.59 6.10 12.56
CA THR A 325 -6.21 5.90 13.88
C THR A 325 -5.34 6.52 14.95
N PHE A 326 -5.96 7.27 15.85
CA PHE A 326 -5.27 7.88 16.98
C PHE A 326 -6.13 7.88 18.22
N ASP A 327 -5.49 7.94 19.38
CA ASP A 327 -6.16 7.87 20.66
C ASP A 327 -6.11 9.21 21.41
N PHE A 328 -7.15 9.49 22.18
CA PHE A 328 -7.26 10.68 23.03
C PHE A 328 -8.21 10.48 24.22
N GLY A 329 -7.94 11.20 25.32
CA GLY A 329 -8.84 11.35 26.47
C GLY A 329 -8.67 10.33 27.59
N GLN A 330 -9.46 10.51 28.65
CA GLN A 330 -9.61 9.59 29.78
C GLN A 330 -11.11 9.41 30.09
N PRO A 331 -11.70 8.20 29.91
CA PRO A 331 -11.06 6.98 29.38
C PRO A 331 -10.55 7.16 27.95
N LYS A 332 -9.50 6.41 27.58
CA LYS A 332 -8.88 6.46 26.25
C LYS A 332 -9.93 6.09 25.19
N ARG A 333 -10.12 6.94 24.19
CA ARG A 333 -11.00 6.69 23.02
C ARG A 333 -10.18 6.78 21.75
N SER A 334 -10.53 5.95 20.77
CA SER A 334 -9.90 5.96 19.44
C SER A 334 -10.74 6.76 18.44
N TYR A 335 -10.06 7.49 17.58
CA TYR A 335 -10.62 8.34 16.54
C TYR A 335 -9.98 8.03 15.19
N GLN A 336 -10.71 8.29 14.10
CA GLN A 336 -10.21 8.02 12.75
C GLN A 336 -10.33 9.21 11.79
N ILE A 337 -9.30 9.36 10.96
CA ILE A 337 -9.28 10.22 9.77
C ILE A 337 -9.06 9.32 8.56
N LEU A 338 -9.86 9.52 7.52
CA LEU A 338 -9.73 8.81 6.25
C LEU A 338 -9.13 9.74 5.19
N VAL A 339 -8.00 9.35 4.61
CA VAL A 339 -7.37 10.00 3.46
C VAL A 339 -7.61 9.11 2.24
N ARG A 340 -8.24 9.63 1.19
CA ARG A 340 -8.72 8.81 0.06
C ARG A 340 -7.93 9.03 -1.21
N GLU A 341 -8.00 8.03 -2.08
CA GLU A 341 -7.50 8.08 -3.45
C GLU A 341 -6.03 8.52 -3.48
N ILE A 342 -5.18 7.82 -2.73
CA ILE A 342 -3.73 8.06 -2.68
C ILE A 342 -3.06 7.23 -3.76
N LEU A 343 -2.21 7.87 -4.55
CA LEU A 343 -1.46 7.25 -5.63
C LEU A 343 0.04 7.40 -5.43
N SER A 344 0.80 6.36 -5.78
CA SER A 344 2.26 6.44 -5.79
C SER A 344 2.74 7.25 -7.00
N THR A 345 3.71 8.13 -6.80
CA THR A 345 4.33 8.94 -7.86
C THR A 345 5.85 8.92 -7.73
N PRO A 346 6.61 9.33 -8.77
CA PRO A 346 8.06 9.44 -8.67
C PRO A 346 8.55 10.39 -7.56
N ARG A 347 7.71 11.32 -7.10
CA ARG A 347 8.02 12.24 -5.99
C ARG A 347 7.59 11.70 -4.61
N GLY A 348 6.98 10.52 -4.59
CA GLY A 348 6.34 9.93 -3.42
C GLY A 348 4.81 9.90 -3.53
N PRO A 349 4.13 9.31 -2.54
CA PRO A 349 2.67 9.21 -2.49
C PRO A 349 1.96 10.57 -2.43
N LEU A 350 0.89 10.74 -3.21
CA LEU A 350 0.04 11.93 -3.19
C LEU A 350 -1.42 11.53 -3.01
N PHE A 351 -2.18 12.28 -2.21
CA PHE A 351 -3.62 12.10 -2.10
C PHE A 351 -4.39 13.05 -3.02
N PHE A 352 -5.50 12.56 -3.56
CA PHE A 352 -6.30 13.25 -4.57
C PHE A 352 -7.63 13.76 -4.02
N GLU A 353 -8.05 13.27 -2.85
CA GLU A 353 -9.25 13.73 -2.17
C GLU A 353 -8.95 14.40 -0.83
N LYS A 354 -9.93 15.17 -0.34
CA LYS A 354 -9.85 15.82 0.97
C LYS A 354 -9.97 14.75 2.06
N PRO A 355 -9.18 14.82 3.14
CA PRO A 355 -9.35 13.91 4.25
C PRO A 355 -10.72 14.12 4.92
N LYS A 356 -11.22 13.06 5.55
CA LYS A 356 -12.54 13.02 6.18
C LYS A 356 -12.41 12.63 7.64
N TRP A 357 -13.00 13.42 8.53
CA TRP A 357 -13.22 13.04 9.92
C TRP A 357 -14.23 11.90 10.01
N LEU A 358 -13.85 10.78 10.60
CA LEU A 358 -14.77 9.68 10.90
C LEU A 358 -15.27 9.69 12.35
N GLY A 359 -14.57 10.40 13.24
CA GLY A 359 -14.93 10.52 14.65
C GLY A 359 -14.52 9.30 15.47
N VAL A 360 -15.20 9.15 16.61
CA VAL A 360 -14.98 8.06 17.56
C VAL A 360 -15.28 6.71 16.91
N VAL A 361 -14.41 5.74 17.15
CA VAL A 361 -14.60 4.35 16.73
C VAL A 361 -14.53 3.41 17.93
N GLY A 362 -15.22 2.27 17.85
CA GLY A 362 -15.15 1.23 18.87
C GLY A 362 -13.73 0.70 19.06
N SER A 363 -13.44 0.10 20.22
CA SER A 363 -12.14 -0.51 20.54
C SER A 363 -11.68 -1.41 19.38
N GLN A 364 -10.54 -1.05 18.81
CA GLN A 364 -9.98 -1.73 17.65
C GLN A 364 -9.48 -3.12 18.05
N VAL A 365 -9.58 -4.07 17.12
CA VAL A 365 -8.86 -5.34 17.24
C VAL A 365 -7.36 -5.01 17.15
N GLY A 366 -6.58 -5.42 18.16
CA GLY A 366 -5.11 -5.36 18.10
C GLY A 366 -4.41 -4.38 19.04
N THR A 367 -5.12 -3.61 19.88
CA THR A 367 -4.47 -2.88 20.99
C THR A 367 -4.47 -3.74 22.25
N ASN A 368 -3.60 -4.75 22.30
CA ASN A 368 -3.13 -5.40 23.54
C ASN A 368 -1.71 -5.90 23.32
#